data_AF-A0A3G8M9B4-F1
#
_entry.id   AF-A0A3G8M9B4-F1
#
_cell.length_a   1.000
_cell.length_b   1.000
_cell.length_c   1.000
_cell.angle_alpha   90.00
_cell.angle_beta   90.00
_cell.angle_gamma   90.00
#
_symmetry.space_group_name_H-M   'P 1'
#
loop_
_entity.id
_entity.type
_entity.pdbx_description
1 polymer ?
#
loop_
_entity_poly.entity_id
_entity_poly.type
_entity_poly.pdbx_seq_one_letter_code
_entity_poly.pdbx_strand_id
1 'polypeptide(L)'
;MVPVFFIHIPKTAGTSVNDLLSSLYAPAETAQHIELHCEWHKSDFWTRFPFVSGHVAYEVVRQFVPAHFKIVTFLRDPLQHLMSVIRYQYAITAPEGEDLFGYVSPELRSISERMHEVDFTNPGEFERWLTNVLAEGQHGLNLFDNMQTRAFCRLLIAIAASQRQTFMMQSRI
;
A
#
# COMPACT_ATOMS: atom_id res chain seq x y z
N MET A 1 0.59 10.73 -25.14
CA MET A 1 -0.43 10.56 -24.07
C MET A 1 0.00 11.37 -22.86
N VAL A 2 -0.92 11.80 -22.00
CA VAL A 2 -0.53 12.51 -20.76
C VAL A 2 -0.03 11.49 -19.74
N PRO A 3 1.18 11.60 -19.18
CA PRO A 3 1.69 10.64 -18.20
C PRO A 3 0.86 10.65 -16.90
N VAL A 4 0.66 9.47 -16.32
CA VAL A 4 -0.18 9.25 -15.14
C VAL A 4 0.56 8.45 -14.08
N PHE A 5 0.47 8.94 -12.84
CA PHE A 5 0.85 8.19 -11.66
C PHE A 5 -0.41 7.82 -10.87
N PHE A 6 -0.73 6.54 -10.78
CA PHE A 6 -1.86 6.04 -10.00
C PHE A 6 -1.39 5.57 -8.62
N ILE A 7 -1.78 6.32 -7.58
CA ILE A 7 -1.62 5.89 -6.20
C ILE A 7 -2.64 4.78 -5.94
N HIS A 8 -2.16 3.54 -5.94
CA HIS A 8 -2.98 2.36 -5.70
C HIS A 8 -3.13 2.19 -4.19
N ILE A 9 -4.33 2.46 -3.67
CA ILE A 9 -4.67 2.12 -2.28
C ILE A 9 -5.30 0.73 -2.28
N PRO A 10 -4.80 -0.23 -1.47
CA PRO A 10 -5.39 -1.56 -1.43
C PRO A 10 -6.90 -1.52 -1.17
N LYS A 11 -7.65 -2.39 -1.85
CA LYS A 11 -9.10 -2.59 -1.64
C LYS A 11 -10.01 -1.40 -2.00
N THR A 12 -9.52 -0.47 -2.82
CA THR A 12 -10.34 0.62 -3.43
C THR A 12 -10.66 0.37 -4.91
N ALA A 13 -10.79 -0.90 -5.31
CA ALA A 13 -10.94 -1.36 -6.71
C ALA A 13 -9.72 -1.03 -7.61
N GLY A 14 -8.56 -0.85 -7.00
CA GLY A 14 -7.35 -0.42 -7.70
C GLY A 14 -6.86 -1.39 -8.77
N THR A 15 -7.07 -2.72 -8.65
CA THR A 15 -6.76 -3.68 -9.72
C THR A 15 -7.54 -3.37 -11.00
N SER A 16 -8.87 -3.21 -10.92
CA SER A 16 -9.70 -2.89 -12.08
C SER A 16 -9.36 -1.52 -12.69
N VAL A 17 -9.04 -0.54 -11.85
CA VAL A 17 -8.56 0.77 -12.31
C VAL A 17 -7.20 0.64 -13.00
N ASN A 18 -6.31 -0.19 -12.47
CA ASN A 18 -5.01 -0.47 -13.06
C ASN A 18 -5.15 -1.11 -14.44
N ASP A 19 -6.01 -2.11 -14.58
CA ASP A 19 -6.27 -2.77 -15.86
C ASP A 19 -6.84 -1.80 -16.88
N LEU A 20 -7.79 -0.95 -16.46
CA LEU A 20 -8.35 0.09 -17.32
C LEU A 20 -7.29 1.10 -17.75
N LEU A 21 -6.56 1.70 -16.81
CA LEU A 21 -5.60 2.76 -17.11
C LEU A 21 -4.39 2.22 -17.89
N SER A 22 -3.87 1.05 -17.54
CA SER A 22 -2.74 0.45 -18.24
C SER A 22 -3.08 0.08 -19.68
N SER A 23 -4.32 -0.34 -19.96
CA SER A 23 -4.79 -0.66 -21.31
C SER A 23 -4.75 0.53 -22.28
N LEU A 24 -4.66 1.75 -21.75
CA LEU A 24 -4.51 2.96 -22.56
C LEU A 24 -3.07 3.15 -23.05
N TYR A 25 -2.07 2.49 -22.45
CA TYR A 25 -0.65 2.62 -22.79
C TYR A 25 -0.10 1.34 -23.42
N ALA A 26 1.06 1.43 -24.09
CA ALA A 26 1.72 0.21 -24.55
C ALA A 26 2.21 -0.62 -23.35
N PRO A 27 2.16 -1.97 -23.38
CA PRO A 27 2.62 -2.79 -22.25
C PRO A 27 4.04 -2.47 -21.78
N ALA A 28 4.95 -2.14 -22.71
CA ALA A 28 6.34 -1.77 -22.42
C ALA A 28 6.51 -0.38 -21.77
N GLU A 29 5.44 0.43 -21.76
CA GLU A 29 5.35 1.79 -21.22
C GLU A 29 4.64 1.84 -19.86
N THR A 30 4.34 0.68 -19.27
CA THR A 30 3.66 0.57 -17.97
C THR A 30 4.58 0.02 -16.90
N ALA A 31 4.53 0.60 -15.71
CA ALA A 31 5.16 0.08 -14.50
C ALA A 31 4.11 -0.02 -13.39
N GLN A 32 3.76 -1.24 -12.96
CA GLN A 32 2.75 -1.47 -11.94
C GLN A 32 3.37 -2.09 -10.69
N HIS A 33 2.63 -2.01 -9.57
CA HIS A 33 3.04 -2.54 -8.27
C HIS A 33 4.38 -1.99 -7.76
N ILE A 34 4.67 -0.71 -8.06
CA ILE A 34 5.87 -0.08 -7.52
C ILE A 34 5.71 0.19 -6.02
N GLU A 35 6.82 0.04 -5.29
CA GLU A 35 6.92 0.34 -3.87
C GLU A 35 8.07 1.33 -3.61
N LEU A 36 8.21 1.78 -2.36
CA LEU A 36 9.21 2.77 -1.96
C LEU A 36 10.66 2.36 -2.26
N HIS A 37 10.94 1.07 -2.41
CA HIS A 37 12.27 0.51 -2.64
C HIS A 37 12.61 0.30 -4.13
N CYS A 38 11.75 0.71 -5.06
CA CYS A 38 12.03 0.59 -6.49
C CYS A 38 13.10 1.58 -6.97
N GLU A 39 13.73 1.32 -8.11
CA GLU A 39 14.77 2.18 -8.71
C GLU A 39 14.23 3.39 -9.51
N TRP A 40 13.01 3.83 -9.22
CA TRP A 40 12.36 5.01 -9.82
C TRP A 40 13.08 6.37 -9.58
N HIS A 41 14.17 6.38 -8.81
CA HIS A 41 15.05 7.55 -8.68
C HIS A 41 15.97 7.74 -9.91
N LYS A 42 16.06 6.74 -10.80
CA LYS A 42 16.80 6.86 -12.06
C LYS A 42 16.03 7.77 -13.02
N SER A 43 16.73 8.71 -13.63
CA SER A 43 16.11 9.76 -14.47
C SER A 43 15.42 9.22 -15.72
N ASP A 44 15.88 8.09 -16.26
CA ASP A 44 15.33 7.43 -17.44
C ASP A 44 14.01 6.70 -17.17
N PHE A 45 13.76 6.28 -15.92
CA PHE A 45 12.53 5.60 -15.51
C PHE A 45 11.29 6.37 -15.94
N TRP A 46 11.25 7.67 -15.62
CA TRP A 46 10.09 8.52 -15.90
C TRP A 46 9.89 8.83 -17.38
N THR A 47 10.95 8.74 -18.19
CA THR A 47 10.83 8.86 -19.64
C THR A 47 10.35 7.56 -20.30
N ARG A 48 10.66 6.41 -19.68
CA ARG A 48 10.28 5.09 -20.18
C ARG A 48 8.86 4.69 -19.82
N PHE A 49 8.37 5.09 -18.66
CA PHE A 49 7.08 4.66 -18.12
C PHE A 49 6.12 5.84 -17.94
N PRO A 50 5.38 6.24 -19.00
CA PRO A 50 4.33 7.25 -18.90
C PRO A 50 3.13 6.80 -18.05
N PHE A 51 2.96 5.50 -17.78
CA PHE A 51 1.99 5.03 -16.78
C PHE A 51 2.69 4.28 -15.65
N VAL A 52 2.52 4.78 -14.44
CA VAL A 52 3.11 4.19 -13.23
C VAL A 52 2.02 4.01 -12.18
N SER A 53 1.99 2.85 -11.51
CA SER A 53 1.08 2.61 -10.38
C SER A 53 1.75 1.85 -9.24
N GLY A 54 1.36 2.18 -8.01
CA GLY A 54 1.92 1.51 -6.85
C GLY A 54 1.41 2.00 -5.50
N HIS A 55 1.87 1.33 -4.45
CA HIS A 55 1.49 1.59 -3.06
C HIS A 55 2.44 2.63 -2.45
N VAL A 56 2.36 3.87 -2.93
CA VAL A 56 3.25 4.96 -2.51
C VAL A 56 2.46 6.14 -1.96
N ALA A 57 2.84 6.61 -0.77
CA ALA A 57 2.22 7.78 -0.15
C ALA A 57 2.39 9.04 -1.00
N TYR A 58 1.34 9.87 -1.04
CA TYR A 58 1.27 11.10 -1.83
C TYR A 58 2.44 12.06 -1.58
N GLU A 59 2.92 12.17 -0.35
CA GLU A 59 4.08 13.01 -0.03
C GLU A 59 5.34 12.58 -0.78
N VAL A 60 5.56 11.27 -0.91
CA VAL A 60 6.69 10.72 -1.67
C VAL A 60 6.45 10.94 -3.16
N VAL A 61 5.22 10.68 -3.63
CA VAL A 61 4.85 10.95 -5.03
C VAL A 61 5.14 12.41 -5.39
N ARG A 62 4.71 13.36 -4.56
CA ARG A 62 4.93 14.79 -4.78
C ARG A 62 6.41 15.18 -4.80
N GLN A 63 7.26 14.44 -4.08
CA GLN A 63 8.70 14.71 -4.03
C GLN A 63 9.45 14.16 -5.25
N PHE A 64 9.08 12.98 -5.74
CA PHE A 64 9.88 12.24 -6.72
C PHE A 64 9.25 12.13 -8.11
N VAL A 65 7.93 12.24 -8.23
CA VAL A 65 7.24 12.15 -9.52
C VAL A 65 7.35 13.48 -10.26
N PRO A 66 7.77 13.48 -11.54
CA PRO A 66 7.88 14.71 -12.32
C PRO A 66 6.56 15.47 -12.42
N ALA A 67 6.62 16.80 -12.35
CA ALA A 67 5.45 17.68 -12.29
C ALA A 67 4.49 17.58 -13.50
N HIS A 68 4.92 16.99 -14.62
CA HIS A 68 4.09 16.80 -15.80
C HIS A 68 3.18 15.55 -15.72
N PHE A 69 3.40 14.65 -14.76
CA PHE A 69 2.50 13.53 -14.50
C PHE A 69 1.21 14.01 -13.83
N LYS A 70 0.09 13.40 -14.21
CA LYS A 70 -1.17 13.53 -13.48
C LYS A 70 -1.23 12.47 -12.39
N ILE A 71 -1.39 12.92 -11.15
CA ILE A 71 -1.54 12.03 -10.00
C ILE A 71 -3.03 11.73 -9.83
N VAL A 72 -3.38 10.45 -9.83
CA VAL A 72 -4.76 9.98 -9.64
C VAL A 72 -4.80 8.93 -8.54
N THR A 73 -5.94 8.82 -7.86
CA THR A 73 -6.21 7.76 -6.88
C THR A 73 -7.71 7.51 -6.78
N PHE A 74 -8.07 6.41 -6.14
CA PHE A 74 -9.46 6.03 -5.91
C PHE A 74 -9.67 5.76 -4.43
N LEU A 75 -10.75 6.34 -3.91
CA LEU A 75 -11.18 6.17 -2.54
C LEU A 75 -12.45 5.35 -2.50
N ARG A 76 -12.67 4.73 -1.34
CA ARG A 76 -13.87 3.97 -1.03
C ARG A 76 -14.42 4.45 0.30
N ASP A 77 -15.73 4.33 0.48
CA ASP A 77 -16.35 4.53 1.79
C ASP A 77 -15.52 3.83 2.90
N PRO A 78 -15.12 4.54 3.97
CA PRO A 78 -14.17 4.02 4.95
C PRO A 78 -14.61 2.70 5.61
N LEU A 79 -15.90 2.54 5.91
CA LEU A 79 -16.42 1.33 6.53
C LEU A 79 -16.38 0.16 5.53
N GLN A 80 -16.84 0.38 4.30
CA GLN A 80 -16.78 -0.64 3.25
C GLN A 80 -15.34 -1.02 2.88
N HIS A 81 -14.42 -0.07 2.94
CA HIS A 81 -12.99 -0.30 2.76
C HIS A 81 -12.43 -1.19 3.85
N LEU A 82 -12.63 -0.84 5.13
CA LEU A 82 -12.17 -1.63 6.28
C LEU A 82 -12.72 -3.05 6.25
N MET A 83 -14.03 -3.22 6.00
CA MET A 83 -14.64 -4.54 5.84
C MET A 83 -13.98 -5.35 4.71
N SER A 84 -13.63 -4.70 3.60
CA SER A 84 -12.94 -5.37 2.50
C SER A 84 -11.50 -5.76 2.83
N VAL A 85 -10.81 -4.99 3.68
CA VAL A 85 -9.48 -5.33 4.20
C VAL A 85 -9.57 -6.51 5.16
N ILE A 86 -10.50 -6.49 6.12
CA ILE A 86 -10.75 -7.59 7.05
C ILE A 86 -11.05 -8.89 6.30
N ARG A 87 -11.96 -8.87 5.33
CA ARG A 87 -12.28 -10.06 4.51
C ARG A 87 -11.09 -10.58 3.72
N TYR A 88 -10.30 -9.68 3.13
CA TYR A 88 -9.10 -10.06 2.42
C TYR A 88 -8.07 -10.69 3.36
N GLN A 89 -7.87 -10.08 4.53
CA GLN A 89 -6.94 -10.57 5.52
C GLN A 89 -7.36 -11.95 6.04
N TYR A 90 -8.63 -12.14 6.38
CA TYR A 90 -9.19 -13.45 6.78
C TYR A 90 -9.01 -14.53 5.70
N ALA A 91 -9.14 -14.16 4.42
CA ALA A 91 -9.05 -15.11 3.33
C ALA A 91 -7.62 -15.66 3.11
N ILE A 92 -6.56 -14.99 3.58
CA ILE A 92 -5.16 -15.39 3.35
C ILE A 92 -4.87 -16.81 3.83
N THR A 93 -5.44 -17.21 4.97
CA THR A 93 -5.27 -18.57 5.54
C THR A 93 -6.54 -19.41 5.46
N ALA A 94 -7.58 -18.91 4.79
CA ALA A 94 -8.76 -19.71 4.49
C ALA A 94 -8.45 -20.71 3.36
N PRO A 95 -9.17 -21.85 3.29
CA PRO A 95 -8.99 -22.84 2.21
C PRO A 95 -9.09 -22.24 0.80
N GLU A 96 -9.87 -21.18 0.62
CA GLU A 96 -10.06 -20.49 -0.66
C GLU A 96 -8.90 -19.53 -1.02
N GLY A 97 -7.92 -19.36 -0.13
CA GLY A 97 -6.82 -18.39 -0.24
C GLY A 97 -5.46 -18.99 -0.54
N GLU A 98 -5.35 -20.25 -0.96
CA GLU A 98 -4.07 -20.93 -1.23
C GLU A 98 -3.14 -20.11 -2.14
N ASP A 99 -3.69 -19.40 -3.13
CA ASP A 99 -2.93 -18.54 -4.05
C ASP A 99 -2.38 -17.25 -3.41
N LEU A 100 -2.94 -16.80 -2.28
CA LEU A 100 -2.49 -15.59 -1.57
C LEU A 100 -1.33 -15.86 -0.61
N PHE A 101 -1.15 -17.11 -0.21
CA PHE A 101 -0.24 -17.53 0.86
C PHE A 101 1.23 -17.23 0.57
N GLY A 102 1.63 -17.29 -0.71
CA GLY A 102 3.01 -17.05 -1.16
C GLY A 102 3.42 -15.58 -1.27
N TYR A 103 2.45 -14.65 -1.19
CA TYR A 103 2.69 -13.22 -1.47
C TYR A 103 2.64 -12.34 -0.22
N VAL A 104 2.36 -12.92 0.96
CA VAL A 104 2.19 -12.17 2.21
C VAL A 104 3.36 -12.41 3.15
N SER A 105 3.70 -11.38 3.93
CA SER A 105 4.76 -11.49 4.94
C SER A 105 4.33 -12.43 6.09
N PRO A 106 5.28 -13.05 6.81
CA PRO A 106 4.97 -13.90 7.96
C PRO A 106 4.11 -13.20 9.02
N GLU A 107 4.30 -11.89 9.22
CA GLU A 107 3.53 -11.09 10.17
C GLU A 107 2.07 -10.96 9.74
N LEU A 108 1.81 -10.69 8.46
CA LEU A 108 0.45 -10.66 7.92
C LEU A 108 -0.19 -12.04 8.00
N ARG A 109 0.55 -13.11 7.73
CA ARG A 109 0.03 -14.47 7.90
C ARG A 109 -0.39 -14.76 9.33
N SER A 110 0.45 -14.42 10.31
CA SER A 110 0.14 -14.62 11.74
C SER A 110 -1.10 -13.83 12.19
N ILE A 111 -1.33 -12.63 11.63
CA ILE A 111 -2.58 -11.90 11.86
C ILE A 111 -3.78 -12.67 11.30
N SER A 112 -3.68 -13.18 10.07
CA SER A 112 -4.75 -13.98 9.44
C SER A 112 -5.09 -15.25 10.22
N GLU A 113 -4.08 -16.01 10.65
CA GLU A 113 -4.27 -17.25 11.41
C GLU A 113 -5.06 -16.98 12.70
N ARG A 114 -4.68 -15.94 13.44
CA ARG A 114 -5.39 -15.53 14.67
C ARG A 114 -6.78 -14.97 14.41
N MET A 115 -7.07 -14.46 13.23
CA MET A 115 -8.44 -14.04 12.89
C MET A 115 -9.41 -15.21 12.86
N HIS A 116 -8.96 -16.43 12.56
CA HIS A 116 -9.83 -17.61 12.58
C HIS A 116 -10.21 -18.06 13.99
N GLU A 117 -9.53 -17.55 15.01
CA GLU A 117 -9.83 -17.81 16.42
C GLU A 117 -10.87 -16.83 16.99
N VAL A 118 -11.28 -15.80 16.22
CA VAL A 118 -12.17 -14.73 16.67
C VAL A 118 -13.61 -15.00 16.24
N ASP A 119 -14.54 -14.95 17.19
CA ASP A 119 -15.97 -14.89 16.89
C ASP A 119 -16.38 -13.48 16.42
N PHE A 120 -16.46 -13.29 15.10
CA PHE A 120 -16.91 -12.03 14.48
C PHE A 120 -18.40 -11.71 14.73
N THR A 121 -19.19 -12.62 15.29
CA THR A 121 -20.57 -12.35 15.73
C THR A 121 -20.62 -11.73 17.12
N ASN A 122 -19.50 -11.75 17.87
CA ASN A 122 -19.33 -11.15 19.17
C ASN A 122 -18.53 -9.84 19.07
N PRO A 123 -19.19 -8.65 19.12
CA PRO A 123 -18.50 -7.38 18.95
C PRO A 123 -17.38 -7.13 19.96
N GLY A 124 -17.55 -7.60 21.21
CA GLY A 124 -16.54 -7.40 22.26
C GLY A 124 -15.30 -8.26 22.05
N GLU A 125 -15.41 -9.40 21.37
CA GLU A 125 -14.27 -10.22 21.01
C GLU A 125 -13.50 -9.64 19.83
N PHE A 126 -14.22 -9.21 18.80
CA PHE A 126 -13.64 -8.48 17.68
C PHE A 126 -12.91 -7.21 18.13
N GLU A 127 -13.50 -6.41 19.01
CA GLU A 127 -12.89 -5.19 19.54
C GLU A 127 -11.58 -5.49 20.29
N ARG A 128 -11.57 -6.51 21.15
CA ARG A 128 -10.36 -6.94 21.87
C ARG A 128 -9.27 -7.40 20.91
N TRP A 129 -9.64 -8.24 19.93
CA TRP A 129 -8.70 -8.70 18.92
C TRP A 129 -8.11 -7.53 18.12
N LEU A 130 -8.95 -6.63 17.62
CA LEU A 130 -8.50 -5.48 16.83
C LEU A 130 -7.58 -4.58 17.67
N THR A 131 -7.94 -4.31 18.92
CA THR A 131 -7.10 -3.52 19.85
C THR A 131 -5.72 -4.15 20.04
N ASN A 132 -5.66 -5.47 20.23
CA ASN A 132 -4.39 -6.18 20.40
C ASN A 132 -3.53 -6.11 19.12
N VAL A 133 -4.13 -6.38 17.95
CA VAL A 133 -3.42 -6.31 16.66
C VAL A 133 -2.88 -4.91 16.37
N LEU A 134 -3.63 -3.86 16.72
CA LEU A 134 -3.17 -2.47 16.58
C LEU A 134 -2.03 -2.15 17.56
N ALA A 135 -2.01 -2.75 18.75
CA ALA A 135 -0.97 -2.55 19.76
C ALA A 135 0.35 -3.29 19.43
N GLU A 136 0.29 -4.38 18.67
CA GLU A 136 1.45 -5.23 18.34
C GLU A 136 2.44 -4.59 17.35
N GLY A 137 2.04 -3.52 16.65
CA GLY A 137 2.97 -2.69 15.89
C GLY A 137 2.50 -2.29 14.50
N GLN A 138 3.46 -1.98 13.63
CA GLN A 138 3.20 -1.27 12.38
C GLN A 138 2.37 -2.06 11.38
N HIS A 139 2.43 -3.40 11.38
CA HIS A 139 1.67 -4.23 10.45
C HIS A 139 0.16 -4.13 10.69
N GLY A 140 -0.28 -4.25 11.96
CA GLY A 140 -1.69 -4.09 12.32
C GLY A 140 -2.21 -2.68 12.02
N LEU A 141 -1.42 -1.66 12.39
CA LEU A 141 -1.74 -0.27 12.05
C LEU A 141 -1.87 -0.07 10.54
N ASN A 142 -0.91 -0.58 9.76
CA ASN A 142 -0.88 -0.44 8.31
C ASN A 142 -2.10 -1.05 7.62
N LEU A 143 -2.63 -2.14 8.17
CA LEU A 143 -3.81 -2.83 7.66
C LEU A 143 -5.11 -2.14 8.03
N PHE A 144 -5.35 -1.87 9.32
CA PHE A 144 -6.71 -1.62 9.80
C PHE A 144 -6.99 -0.18 10.21
N ASP A 145 -5.98 0.54 10.69
CA ASP A 145 -6.17 1.92 11.10
C ASP A 145 -6.05 2.83 9.88
N ASN A 146 -7.01 3.70 9.58
CA ASN A 146 -6.85 4.87 8.69
C ASN A 146 -6.00 4.72 7.40
N MET A 147 -6.06 3.56 6.72
CA MET A 147 -5.17 3.25 5.59
C MET A 147 -5.27 4.28 4.46
N GLN A 148 -6.48 4.68 4.06
CA GLN A 148 -6.69 5.66 3.01
C GLN A 148 -6.10 7.02 3.40
N THR A 149 -6.24 7.45 4.66
CA THR A 149 -5.66 8.69 5.18
C THR A 149 -4.13 8.65 5.12
N ARG A 150 -3.51 7.52 5.50
CA ARG A 150 -2.04 7.37 5.43
C ARG A 150 -1.48 7.41 4.01
N ALA A 151 -2.28 7.10 3.01
CA ALA A 151 -1.89 7.28 1.62
C ALA A 151 -1.70 8.76 1.25
N PHE A 152 -2.37 9.69 1.94
CA PHE A 152 -2.23 11.13 1.71
C PHE A 152 -1.30 11.82 2.71
N CYS A 153 -1.34 11.36 3.96
CA CYS A 153 -0.65 11.98 5.07
C CYS A 153 0.25 10.94 5.73
N ARG A 154 1.56 11.02 5.56
CA ARG A 154 2.46 10.29 6.43
C ARG A 154 2.53 11.08 7.73
N LEU A 155 1.90 10.57 8.78
CA LEU A 155 2.30 10.97 10.14
C LEU A 155 3.82 10.81 10.22
N LEU A 156 4.50 11.90 10.57
CA LEU A 156 5.95 12.18 10.53
C LEU A 156 6.86 11.21 11.32
N ILE A 157 6.49 9.94 11.49
CA ILE A 157 7.24 9.00 12.34
C ILE A 157 8.48 8.44 11.62
N ALA A 158 8.56 8.48 10.28
CA ALA A 158 9.61 7.75 9.56
C ALA A 158 10.60 8.58 8.73
N ILE A 159 10.50 9.92 8.70
CA ILE A 159 11.52 10.75 8.02
C ILE A 159 12.74 10.99 8.94
N ALA A 160 12.56 10.93 10.27
CA ALA A 160 13.66 11.08 11.21
C ALA A 160 14.63 9.88 11.24
N ALA A 161 14.20 8.70 10.78
CA ALA A 161 15.01 7.47 10.82
C ALA A 161 15.85 7.27 9.55
N SER A 162 15.35 7.60 8.35
CA SER A 162 16.09 7.40 7.10
C SER A 162 17.02 8.54 6.74
N GLN A 163 16.76 9.78 7.19
CA GLN A 163 17.65 10.91 6.92
C GLN A 163 18.95 10.89 7.75
N ARG A 164 19.02 10.10 8.84
CA ARG A 164 20.29 9.93 9.59
C ARG A 164 21.30 9.04 8.87
N GLN A 165 20.86 8.09 8.04
CA GLN A 165 21.79 7.23 7.29
C GLN A 165 22.37 7.91 6.05
N THR A 166 21.60 8.75 5.35
CA THR A 166 22.10 9.46 4.17
C THR A 166 23.01 10.64 4.54
N PHE A 167 22.78 11.30 5.68
CA PHE A 167 23.61 12.44 6.09
C PHE A 167 24.97 12.03 6.68
N MET A 168 25.10 10.86 7.31
CA MET A 168 26.38 10.38 7.84
C MET A 168 27.35 9.83 6.77
N MET A 169 26.86 9.56 5.55
CA MET A 169 27.71 9.11 4.44
C MET A 169 28.33 10.27 3.63
N GLN A 170 27.79 11.50 3.74
CA GLN A 170 28.30 12.68 3.03
C GLN A 170 29.25 13.54 3.87
N SER A 171 29.40 13.27 5.19
CA SER A 171 30.31 13.97 6.09
C SER A 171 31.65 13.24 6.31
N ARG A 172 32.00 12.28 5.44
CA ARG A 172 33.32 11.64 5.37
C ARG A 172 33.91 11.81 3.97
N ILE A 173 34.21 13.06 3.61
CA ILE A 173 35.19 13.43 2.58
C ILE A 173 36.02 14.55 3.18
#